data_AF-A0A444W975-F1
#
_entry.id   AF-A0A444W975-F1
#
_cell.length_a   1.000
_cell.length_b   1.000
_cell.length_c   1.000
_cell.angle_alpha   90.00
_cell.angle_beta   90.00
_cell.angle_gamma   90.00
#
_symmetry.space_group_name_H-M   'P 1'
#
loop_
_entity.id
_entity.type
_entity.pdbx_description
1 polymer ?
#
loop_
_entity_poly.entity_id
_entity_poly.type
_entity_poly.pdbx_seq_one_letter_code
_entity_poly.pdbx_strand_id
1 'polypeptide(L)'
;MAFFLYKLPFTMKTIAVYVLYPVLLLLNSSTQEASRSCALKEIIQNVKVQKLLHTELEDRKKLYVLKNNFCNDTDTKIGELTVIMIEEDEIKNLKNYFKVTSIISENNLTKINIRYPIQGVCIIADINNQNELIDVNIYYIK
;
A
#
# COMPACT_ATOMS: atom_id res chain seq x y z
N MET A 1 8.35 -76.86 6.97
CA MET A 1 8.59 -76.63 8.42
C MET A 1 9.90 -75.85 8.53
N ALA A 2 9.94 -74.82 9.39
CA ALA A 2 10.96 -73.75 9.53
C ALA A 2 10.92 -72.68 8.42
N PHE A 3 10.17 -71.57 8.58
CA PHE A 3 10.48 -70.34 9.34
C PHE A 3 11.83 -69.71 9.00
N PHE A 4 11.80 -68.70 8.11
CA PHE A 4 12.75 -67.59 8.16
C PHE A 4 11.96 -66.29 8.25
N LEU A 5 11.93 -65.77 9.48
CA LEU A 5 11.44 -64.45 9.85
C LEU A 5 12.40 -63.39 9.26
N TYR A 6 11.93 -62.62 8.28
CA TYR A 6 12.55 -61.33 7.98
C TYR A 6 12.17 -60.33 9.08
N LYS A 7 13.10 -60.11 10.03
CA LYS A 7 13.13 -58.91 10.85
C LYS A 7 13.77 -57.79 10.03
N LEU A 8 12.98 -56.80 9.62
CA LEU A 8 13.52 -55.51 9.17
C LEU A 8 13.33 -54.50 10.31
N PRO A 9 14.41 -53.86 10.80
CA PRO A 9 14.30 -52.81 11.79
C PRO A 9 13.74 -51.54 11.15
N PHE A 10 12.56 -51.15 11.62
CA PHE A 10 11.98 -49.82 11.45
C PHE A 10 13.02 -48.78 11.94
N THR A 11 13.67 -48.08 11.02
CA THR A 11 14.56 -46.97 11.34
C THR A 11 13.84 -45.67 11.01
N MET A 12 13.38 -45.01 12.08
CA MET A 12 12.82 -43.66 12.09
C MET A 12 13.74 -42.67 11.35
N LYS A 13 13.37 -42.25 10.13
CA LYS A 13 13.96 -41.06 9.47
C LYS A 13 12.94 -40.27 8.63
N THR A 14 11.66 -40.31 8.98
CA THR A 14 10.60 -39.73 8.13
C THR A 14 9.63 -38.83 8.90
N ILE A 15 10.13 -38.07 9.89
CA ILE A 15 9.29 -37.09 10.62
C ILE A 15 9.84 -35.66 10.50
N ALA A 16 11.08 -35.46 10.03
CA ALA A 16 11.67 -34.12 9.94
C ALA A 16 11.30 -33.32 8.68
N VAL A 17 10.65 -33.93 7.67
CA VAL A 17 10.43 -33.27 6.36
C VAL A 17 9.04 -32.62 6.24
N TYR A 18 8.06 -33.00 7.07
CA TYR A 18 6.68 -32.53 6.90
C TYR A 18 6.28 -31.31 7.74
N VAL A 19 7.15 -30.82 8.62
CA VAL A 19 6.85 -29.64 9.47
C VAL A 19 7.51 -28.36 8.94
N LEU A 20 8.48 -28.45 8.02
CA LEU A 20 9.19 -27.28 7.48
C LEU A 20 8.48 -26.63 6.28
N TYR A 21 7.65 -27.38 5.55
CA TYR A 21 6.98 -26.87 4.34
C TYR A 21 5.86 -25.85 4.60
N PRO A 22 5.01 -25.93 5.65
CA PRO A 22 3.95 -24.96 5.85
C PRO A 22 4.44 -23.63 6.45
N VAL A 23 5.65 -23.59 7.03
CA VAL A 23 6.25 -22.37 7.60
C VAL A 23 6.86 -21.48 6.50
N LEU A 24 7.40 -22.08 5.43
CA LEU A 24 7.95 -21.35 4.29
C LEU A 24 6.88 -20.71 3.39
N LEU A 25 5.65 -21.25 3.37
CA LEU A 25 4.54 -20.68 2.62
C LEU A 25 3.92 -19.44 3.30
N LEU A 26 4.03 -19.31 4.63
CA LEU A 26 3.52 -18.16 5.39
C LEU A 26 4.44 -16.93 5.33
N LEU A 27 5.69 -17.09 4.91
CA LEU A 27 6.68 -15.99 4.83
C LEU A 27 6.61 -15.19 3.52
N ASN A 28 5.85 -15.64 2.52
CA ASN A 28 5.78 -14.98 1.20
C ASN A 28 4.51 -14.18 0.94
N SER A 29 3.55 -14.16 1.87
CA SER A 29 2.26 -13.48 1.67
C SER A 29 2.17 -12.08 2.30
N SER A 30 3.19 -11.60 3.03
CA SER A 30 3.14 -10.33 3.76
C SER A 30 3.85 -9.15 3.08
N THR A 31 4.48 -9.34 1.92
CA THR A 31 5.34 -8.30 1.32
C THR A 31 4.62 -7.35 0.36
N GLN A 32 3.36 -7.64 -0.04
CA GLN A 32 2.65 -6.78 -1.00
C GLN A 32 1.88 -5.61 -0.36
N GLU A 33 1.40 -5.75 0.89
CA GLU A 33 0.66 -4.69 1.57
C GLU A 33 1.57 -3.62 2.17
N ALA A 34 2.69 -4.03 2.80
CA ALA A 34 3.65 -3.09 3.39
C ALA A 34 4.30 -2.13 2.36
N SER A 35 4.40 -2.57 1.11
CA SER A 35 5.08 -1.80 0.05
C SER A 35 4.19 -0.70 -0.57
N ARG A 36 2.87 -0.86 -0.57
CA ARG A 36 1.94 0.15 -1.12
C ARG A 36 1.74 1.34 -0.19
N SER A 37 1.86 1.10 1.12
CA SER A 37 1.91 2.16 2.14
C SER A 37 3.03 3.17 1.90
N CYS A 38 4.16 2.70 1.37
CA CYS A 38 5.32 3.53 1.07
C CYS A 38 5.03 4.55 -0.03
N ALA A 39 4.35 4.12 -1.10
CA ALA A 39 4.11 4.96 -2.27
C ALA A 39 3.21 6.18 -1.98
N LEU A 40 2.10 6.01 -1.24
CA LEU A 40 1.24 7.16 -0.90
C LEU A 40 1.99 8.18 -0.02
N LYS A 41 2.74 7.68 0.96
CA LYS A 41 3.56 8.53 1.82
C LYS A 41 4.58 9.33 1.00
N GLU A 42 5.26 8.68 0.07
CA GLU A 42 6.22 9.35 -0.84
C GLU A 42 5.52 10.41 -1.72
N ILE A 43 4.34 10.11 -2.25
CA ILE A 43 3.54 11.08 -3.02
C ILE A 43 3.20 12.30 -2.16
N ILE A 44 2.73 12.08 -0.93
CA ILE A 44 2.39 13.17 0.00
C ILE A 44 3.65 13.98 0.31
N GLN A 45 4.79 13.34 0.56
CA GLN A 45 6.05 14.01 0.88
C GLN A 45 6.71 14.71 -0.32
N ASN A 46 6.25 14.47 -1.54
CA ASN A 46 6.77 15.12 -2.73
C ASN A 46 6.62 16.65 -2.64
N VAL A 47 7.69 17.38 -2.97
CA VAL A 47 7.76 18.85 -2.85
C VAL A 47 6.64 19.56 -3.62
N LYS A 48 6.23 19.04 -4.79
CA LYS A 48 5.14 19.64 -5.58
C LYS A 48 3.80 19.47 -4.87
N VAL A 49 3.57 18.31 -4.25
CA VAL A 49 2.34 17.99 -3.52
C VAL A 49 2.28 18.76 -2.20
N GLN A 50 3.37 18.80 -1.44
CA GLN A 50 3.45 19.57 -0.19
C GLN A 50 3.05 21.04 -0.37
N LYS A 51 3.48 21.68 -1.47
CA LYS A 51 3.07 23.05 -1.81
C LYS A 51 1.56 23.22 -2.01
N LEU A 52 0.84 22.16 -2.38
CA LEU A 52 -0.62 22.19 -2.56
C LEU A 52 -1.39 21.97 -1.26
N LEU A 53 -0.79 21.27 -0.29
CA LEU A 53 -1.46 20.85 0.93
C LEU A 53 -1.70 22.03 1.90
N HIS A 54 -0.82 23.03 1.89
CA HIS A 54 -0.87 24.19 2.79
C HIS A 54 -1.06 23.79 4.27
N THR A 55 -0.17 22.94 4.77
CA THR A 55 -0.25 22.36 6.13
C THR A 55 -0.12 23.40 7.24
N GLU A 56 0.27 24.63 6.92
CA GLU A 56 0.25 25.80 7.80
C GLU A 56 -1.18 26.23 8.20
N LEU A 57 -2.20 25.86 7.43
CA LEU A 57 -3.59 26.18 7.73
C LEU A 57 -4.20 25.14 8.69
N GLU A 58 -4.84 25.60 9.77
CA GLU A 58 -5.42 24.71 10.80
C GLU A 58 -6.42 23.70 10.23
N ASP A 59 -7.23 24.11 9.25
CA ASP A 59 -8.22 23.24 8.58
C ASP A 59 -7.60 22.23 7.61
N ARG A 60 -6.28 22.30 7.38
CA ARG A 60 -5.54 21.43 6.46
C ARG A 60 -4.48 20.56 7.12
N LYS A 61 -4.34 20.64 8.45
CA LYS A 61 -3.49 19.73 9.25
C LYS A 61 -3.96 18.28 9.20
N LYS A 62 -5.22 18.03 8.83
CA LYS A 62 -5.77 16.68 8.63
C LYS A 62 -6.07 16.48 7.16
N LEU A 63 -5.39 15.52 6.53
CA LEU A 63 -5.66 15.06 5.18
C LEU A 63 -6.40 13.74 5.25
N TYR A 64 -7.61 13.71 4.71
CA TYR A 64 -8.37 12.47 4.61
C TYR A 64 -8.02 11.74 3.32
N VAL A 65 -7.88 10.43 3.34
CA VAL A 65 -7.60 9.63 2.15
C VAL A 65 -8.67 8.56 2.08
N LEU A 66 -9.36 8.49 0.94
CA LEU A 66 -10.36 7.45 0.74
C LEU A 66 -9.65 6.11 0.61
N LYS A 67 -10.11 5.15 1.40
CA LYS A 67 -9.64 3.78 1.31
C LYS A 67 -9.98 3.19 -0.05
N ASN A 68 -9.06 2.38 -0.56
CA ASN A 68 -9.26 1.53 -1.72
C ASN A 68 -8.26 0.36 -1.70
N ASN A 69 -8.23 -0.45 -2.76
CA ASN A 69 -7.30 -1.57 -2.89
C ASN A 69 -5.81 -1.18 -2.91
N PHE A 70 -5.48 0.10 -2.96
CA PHE A 70 -4.13 0.65 -3.02
C PHE A 70 -3.72 1.40 -1.74
N CYS A 71 -4.66 2.04 -1.06
CA CYS A 71 -4.49 2.77 0.18
C CYS A 71 -5.44 2.16 1.21
N ASN A 72 -4.94 1.20 2.00
CA ASN A 72 -5.74 0.56 3.05
C ASN A 72 -5.01 0.53 4.40
N ASP A 73 -4.06 1.45 4.58
CA ASP A 73 -3.26 1.50 5.81
C ASP A 73 -4.06 2.06 6.99
N THR A 74 -3.42 2.04 8.15
CA THR A 74 -3.87 2.77 9.32
C THR A 74 -3.52 4.26 9.23
N ASP A 75 -4.25 5.06 10.00
CA ASP A 75 -3.97 6.49 10.18
C ASP A 75 -2.48 6.72 10.50
N THR A 76 -1.89 7.70 9.82
CA THR A 76 -0.45 7.95 9.91
C THR A 76 -0.13 9.42 9.99
N LYS A 77 1.02 9.76 10.57
CA LYS A 77 1.49 11.14 10.68
C LYS A 77 2.69 11.34 9.75
N ILE A 78 2.59 12.33 8.88
CA ILE A 78 3.62 12.71 7.92
C ILE A 78 4.03 14.16 8.21
N GLY A 79 5.12 14.34 8.96
CA GLY A 79 5.52 15.66 9.43
C GLY A 79 4.46 16.27 10.35
N GLU A 80 3.94 17.44 9.99
CA GLU A 80 2.85 18.12 10.72
C GLU A 80 1.45 17.70 10.27
N LEU A 81 1.35 16.91 9.21
CA LEU A 81 0.10 16.44 8.62
C LEU A 81 -0.33 15.11 9.24
N THR A 82 -1.58 15.04 9.70
CA THR A 82 -2.23 13.79 10.06
C THR A 82 -3.01 13.26 8.86
N VAL A 83 -2.68 12.06 8.40
CA VAL A 83 -3.36 11.37 7.30
C VAL A 83 -4.33 10.36 7.90
N ILE A 84 -5.61 10.50 7.56
CA ILE A 84 -6.71 9.69 8.12
C ILE A 84 -7.38 8.93 6.99
N MET A 85 -7.49 7.60 7.13
CA MET A 85 -8.10 6.74 6.12
C MET A 85 -9.60 6.61 6.37
N ILE A 86 -10.42 6.97 5.37
CA ILE A 86 -11.89 7.01 5.49
C ILE A 86 -12.58 6.20 4.40
N GLU A 87 -13.79 5.73 4.67
CA GLU A 87 -14.67 5.13 3.66
C GLU A 87 -15.34 6.23 2.79
N GLU A 88 -15.85 5.85 1.61
CA GLU A 88 -16.39 6.81 0.65
C GLU A 88 -17.66 7.54 1.15
N ASP A 89 -18.45 6.90 2.00
CA ASP A 89 -19.67 7.46 2.58
C ASP A 89 -19.42 8.55 3.64
N GLU A 90 -18.22 8.60 4.22
CA GLU A 90 -17.79 9.56 5.24
C GLU A 90 -17.41 10.94 4.67
N ILE A 91 -17.29 11.06 3.34
CA ILE A 91 -16.76 12.26 2.65
C ILE A 91 -17.68 13.47 2.77
N LYS A 92 -18.99 13.29 3.01
CA LYS A 92 -20.03 14.31 2.78
C LYS A 92 -19.72 15.70 3.36
N ASN A 93 -18.95 15.78 4.45
CA ASN A 93 -18.57 17.03 5.11
C ASN A 93 -17.05 17.32 5.12
N LEU A 94 -16.24 16.47 4.48
CA LEU A 94 -14.78 16.57 4.48
C LEU A 94 -14.31 17.27 3.20
N LYS A 95 -13.57 18.37 3.37
CA LYS A 95 -13.07 19.18 2.24
C LYS A 95 -11.64 18.81 1.85
N ASN A 96 -10.78 18.54 2.83
CA ASN A 96 -9.37 18.25 2.62
C ASN A 96 -9.13 16.75 2.45
N TYR A 97 -9.47 16.20 1.27
CA TYR A 97 -9.31 14.76 1.02
C TYR A 97 -8.67 14.42 -0.32
N PHE A 98 -7.96 13.30 -0.35
CA PHE A 98 -7.46 12.64 -1.55
C PHE A 98 -8.36 11.48 -1.92
N LYS A 99 -8.76 11.43 -3.19
CA LYS A 99 -9.47 10.29 -3.78
C LYS A 99 -8.62 9.72 -4.90
N VAL A 100 -8.15 8.49 -4.74
CA VAL A 100 -7.57 7.76 -5.87
C VAL A 100 -8.71 7.41 -6.83
N THR A 101 -8.58 7.86 -8.07
CA THR A 101 -9.60 7.73 -9.13
C THR A 101 -9.26 6.64 -10.13
N SER A 102 -7.98 6.37 -10.34
CA SER A 102 -7.52 5.33 -11.27
C SER A 102 -6.12 4.89 -10.90
N ILE A 103 -5.85 3.61 -11.16
CA ILE A 103 -4.54 2.97 -11.04
C ILE A 103 -4.35 2.16 -12.31
N ILE A 104 -3.32 2.48 -13.08
CA ILE A 104 -3.03 1.84 -14.37
C ILE A 104 -1.61 1.31 -14.30
N SER A 105 -1.43 0.00 -14.45
CA SER A 105 -0.11 -0.64 -14.41
C SER A 105 0.24 -1.19 -15.79
N GLU A 106 1.33 -0.68 -16.39
CA GLU A 106 1.83 -1.10 -17.70
C GLU A 106 3.36 -1.13 -17.71
N ASN A 107 3.96 -2.19 -18.26
CA ASN A 107 5.41 -2.27 -18.55
C ASN A 107 6.33 -1.79 -17.39
N ASN A 108 6.09 -2.29 -16.17
CA ASN A 108 6.83 -1.96 -14.94
C ASN A 108 6.58 -0.54 -14.38
N LEU A 109 5.59 0.18 -14.89
CA LEU A 109 5.19 1.48 -14.39
C LEU A 109 3.73 1.42 -13.92
N THR A 110 3.47 1.92 -12.71
CA THR A 110 2.12 2.10 -12.19
C THR A 110 1.82 3.59 -12.10
N LYS A 111 0.82 4.04 -12.84
CA LYS A 111 0.29 5.40 -12.77
C LYS A 111 -0.89 5.47 -11.82
N ILE A 112 -0.86 6.45 -10.92
CA ILE A 112 -1.91 6.66 -9.93
C ILE A 112 -2.46 8.06 -10.08
N ASN A 113 -3.76 8.13 -10.33
CA ASN A 113 -4.49 9.39 -10.47
C ASN A 113 -5.22 9.69 -9.17
N ILE A 114 -4.80 10.74 -8.46
CA ILE A 114 -5.35 11.18 -7.19
C ILE A 114 -6.02 12.53 -7.37
N ARG A 115 -7.33 12.59 -7.14
CA ARG A 115 -8.07 13.85 -7.13
C ARG A 115 -7.91 14.53 -5.77
N TYR A 116 -7.63 15.83 -5.79
CA TYR A 116 -7.59 16.68 -4.60
C TYR A 116 -8.56 17.87 -4.77
N PRO A 117 -9.83 17.72 -4.33
CA PRO A 117 -10.90 18.64 -4.70
C PRO A 117 -10.78 20.07 -4.15
N ILE A 118 -10.24 20.25 -2.93
CA ILE A 118 -10.13 21.59 -2.32
C ILE A 118 -9.24 22.54 -3.13
N GLN A 119 -8.28 22.00 -3.88
CA GLN A 119 -7.43 22.76 -4.80
C GLN A 119 -7.89 22.65 -6.27
N GLY A 120 -8.91 21.83 -6.55
CA GLY A 120 -9.36 21.56 -7.91
C GLY A 120 -8.28 20.92 -8.78
N VAL A 121 -7.46 20.00 -8.23
CA VAL A 121 -6.36 19.37 -8.98
C VAL A 121 -6.49 17.85 -9.07
N CYS A 122 -5.86 17.30 -10.11
CA CYS A 122 -5.52 15.89 -10.25
C CYS A 122 -4.00 15.74 -10.17
N ILE A 123 -3.55 14.90 -9.24
CA ILE A 123 -2.15 14.51 -9.07
C ILE A 123 -1.98 13.17 -9.78
N ILE A 124 -1.01 13.09 -10.69
CA ILE A 124 -0.65 11.86 -11.38
C ILE A 124 0.75 11.47 -10.90
N ALA A 125 0.85 10.35 -10.20
CA ALA A 125 2.09 9.80 -9.69
C ALA A 125 2.50 8.57 -10.49
N ASP A 126 3.74 8.56 -10.96
CA ASP A 126 4.34 7.43 -11.66
C ASP A 126 5.24 6.66 -10.69
N ILE A 127 4.97 5.37 -10.53
CA ILE A 127 5.65 4.49 -9.57
C ILE A 127 6.29 3.32 -10.33
N ASN A 128 7.52 2.95 -9.97
CA ASN A 128 8.20 1.80 -10.58
C ASN A 128 7.73 0.46 -9.98
N ASN A 129 8.27 -0.65 -10.49
CA ASN A 129 7.97 -1.99 -9.99
C ASN A 129 8.58 -2.29 -8.61
N GLN A 130 9.46 -1.43 -8.09
CA GLN A 130 9.94 -1.44 -6.70
C GLN A 130 9.03 -0.63 -5.75
N ASN A 131 7.92 -0.09 -6.24
CA ASN A 131 7.01 0.81 -5.51
C ASN A 131 7.63 2.15 -5.07
N GLU A 132 8.67 2.58 -5.77
CA GLU A 132 9.31 3.89 -5.55
C GLU A 132 8.68 4.94 -6.48
N LEU A 133 8.50 6.14 -5.96
CA LEU A 133 7.97 7.27 -6.72
C LEU A 133 9.01 7.81 -7.72
N ILE A 134 8.68 7.77 -9.02
CA ILE A 134 9.53 8.28 -10.10
C ILE A 134 9.25 9.76 -10.37
N ASP A 135 7.98 10.11 -10.59
CA ASP A 135 7.57 11.48 -10.91
C ASP A 135 6.15 11.77 -10.39
N VAL A 136 5.89 13.06 -10.21
CA VAL A 136 4.56 13.59 -9.86
C VAL A 136 4.23 14.77 -10.76
N ASN A 137 3.10 14.66 -11.44
CA ASN A 137 2.53 15.72 -12.28
C ASN A 137 1.21 16.20 -11.69
N ILE A 138 0.96 17.51 -11.76
CA ILE A 138 -0.24 18.15 -11.19
C ILE A 138 -0.98 18.85 -12.32
N TYR A 139 -2.27 18.56 -12.44
CA TYR A 139 -3.16 19.14 -13.44
C TYR A 139 -4.34 19.83 -12.75
N TYR A 140 -4.62 21.07 -13.12
CA TYR A 140 -5.79 21.80 -12.63
C TYR A 140 -7.03 21.38 -13.43
N ILE A 141 -8.05 20.90 -12.71
CA ILE A 141 -9.33 20.52 -13.27
C ILE A 141 -10.18 21.79 -13.33
N LYS A 142 -10.46 22.25 -14.56
CA LYS A 142 -11.38 23.36 -14.82
C LYS A 142 -12.83 22.94 -14.62
#